data_AF-A0A258T6L9-F1
#
_entry.id   AF-A0A258T6L9-F1
#
_cell.length_a   1.000
_cell.length_b   1.000
_cell.length_c   1.000
_cell.angle_alpha   90.00
_cell.angle_beta   90.00
_cell.angle_gamma   90.00
#
_symmetry.space_group_name_H-M   'P 1'
#
loop_
_entity.id
_entity.type
_entity.pdbx_description
1 polymer ?
#
loop_
_entity_poly.entity_id
_entity_poly.type
_entity_poly.pdbx_seq_one_letter_code
_entity_poly.pdbx_strand_id
1 'polypeptide(L)'
;MKKLLPAIALATMLAGCDDNTGTTSSKTASNSEAILESLKSQGLTIHGPLEVPGGLQAYAASSGTQPLAVYIMPDANYALIGTLIDAKGDSVADAALKQATSEPMQREAWGALEAAAQ
;
A
#
# COMPACT_ATOMS: atom_id res chain seq x y z
N MET A 1 20.61 -56.40 3.60
CA MET A 1 20.97 -57.66 2.89
C MET A 1 20.08 -57.80 1.66
N LYS A 2 20.68 -57.70 0.44
CA LYS A 2 20.11 -58.09 -0.88
C LYS A 2 19.00 -57.16 -1.44
N LYS A 3 19.00 -56.57 -2.66
CA LYS A 3 19.80 -56.60 -3.92
C LYS A 3 19.52 -55.29 -4.71
N LEU A 4 20.52 -54.57 -5.27
CA LEU A 4 20.99 -54.52 -6.69
C LEU A 4 19.87 -54.20 -7.73
N LEU A 5 19.78 -52.95 -8.26
CA LEU A 5 20.21 -52.42 -9.61
C LEU A 5 19.23 -52.75 -10.78
N PRO A 6 19.26 -52.09 -11.97
CA PRO A 6 19.39 -50.66 -12.34
C PRO A 6 18.44 -50.20 -13.50
N ALA A 7 18.49 -48.89 -13.82
CA ALA A 7 18.35 -48.24 -15.13
C ALA A 7 17.11 -48.48 -16.02
N ILE A 8 16.36 -47.40 -16.29
CA ILE A 8 15.95 -46.99 -17.65
C ILE A 8 16.09 -45.46 -17.70
N ALA A 9 17.07 -45.00 -18.47
CA ALA A 9 17.10 -43.65 -19.00
C ALA A 9 16.27 -43.63 -20.29
N LEU A 10 15.34 -42.70 -20.43
CA LEU A 10 14.84 -42.28 -21.73
C LEU A 10 14.66 -40.77 -21.73
N ALA A 11 15.54 -40.10 -22.47
CA ALA A 11 15.48 -38.70 -22.75
C ALA A 11 14.49 -38.47 -23.90
N THR A 12 13.51 -37.57 -23.71
CA THR A 12 12.73 -36.95 -24.79
C THR A 12 12.53 -35.46 -24.49
N MET A 13 13.50 -34.69 -24.99
CA MET A 13 13.43 -33.46 -25.76
C MET A 13 12.11 -32.66 -25.93
N LEU A 14 12.30 -31.33 -25.96
CA LEU A 14 11.49 -30.21 -26.49
C LEU A 14 10.34 -29.63 -25.64
N ALA A 15 10.60 -28.48 -25.00
CA ALA A 15 10.06 -27.16 -25.40
C ALA A 15 10.55 -26.10 -24.40
N GLY A 16 11.25 -25.09 -24.93
CA GLY A 16 11.49 -23.84 -24.21
C GLY A 16 10.24 -22.96 -24.15
N CYS A 17 10.34 -21.92 -23.33
CA CYS A 17 9.35 -20.90 -22.95
C CYS A 17 8.43 -21.29 -21.79
N ASP A 18 8.71 -20.76 -20.60
CA ASP A 18 7.95 -19.58 -20.14
C ASP A 18 8.70 -18.90 -18.97
N ASP A 19 9.19 -17.69 -19.22
CA ASP A 19 9.66 -16.74 -18.21
C ASP A 19 8.45 -16.34 -17.33
N ASN A 20 8.12 -17.13 -16.30
CA ASN A 20 7.26 -16.62 -15.24
C ASN A 20 8.08 -15.72 -14.31
N THR A 21 8.15 -14.47 -14.74
CA THR A 21 8.66 -13.28 -14.06
C THR A 21 7.99 -13.05 -12.71
N GLY A 22 8.40 -13.81 -11.70
CA GLY A 22 7.96 -13.64 -10.30
C GLY A 22 8.70 -12.57 -9.49
N THR A 23 9.39 -11.60 -10.13
CA THR A 23 10.26 -10.63 -9.43
C THR A 23 9.72 -9.19 -9.43
N THR A 24 8.59 -8.90 -10.09
CA THR A 24 8.08 -7.51 -10.14
C THR A 24 7.36 -7.07 -8.86
N SER A 25 6.79 -7.98 -8.07
CA SER A 25 6.08 -7.60 -6.84
C SER A 25 7.00 -7.03 -5.75
N SER A 26 8.25 -7.49 -5.65
CA SER A 26 9.18 -6.99 -4.63
C SER A 26 9.76 -5.61 -4.98
N LYS A 27 9.92 -5.29 -6.27
CA LYS A 27 10.47 -4.01 -6.70
C LYS A 27 9.44 -2.88 -6.58
N THR A 28 8.19 -3.13 -6.96
CA THR A 28 7.11 -2.14 -6.83
C THR A 28 6.85 -1.80 -5.35
N ALA A 29 6.83 -2.80 -4.46
CA ALA A 29 6.70 -2.57 -3.01
C ALA A 29 7.88 -1.75 -2.45
N SER A 30 9.11 -2.11 -2.82
CA SER A 30 10.31 -1.39 -2.39
C SER A 30 10.37 0.06 -2.90
N ASN A 31 9.92 0.31 -4.12
CA ASN A 31 9.84 1.65 -4.67
C ASN A 31 8.77 2.51 -3.98
N SER A 32 7.59 1.93 -3.67
CA SER A 32 6.57 2.64 -2.90
C SER A 32 7.07 3.02 -1.50
N GLU A 33 7.83 2.14 -0.84
CA GLU A 33 8.46 2.46 0.45
C GLU A 33 9.48 3.60 0.32
N ALA A 34 10.32 3.58 -0.72
CA ALA A 34 11.28 4.66 -0.99
C ALA A 34 10.60 6.02 -1.20
N ILE A 35 9.46 6.04 -1.92
CA ILE A 35 8.64 7.24 -2.09
C ILE A 35 8.10 7.71 -0.74
N LEU A 36 7.53 6.82 0.08
CA LEU A 36 6.98 7.18 1.39
C LEU A 36 8.07 7.74 2.33
N GLU A 37 9.26 7.14 2.35
CA GLU A 37 10.40 7.62 3.14
C GLU A 37 10.88 9.01 2.67
N SER A 38 10.89 9.25 1.36
CA SER A 38 11.20 10.56 0.81
C SER A 38 10.19 11.62 1.28
N LEU A 39 8.89 11.31 1.23
CA LEU A 39 7.84 12.20 1.70
C LEU A 39 7.94 12.49 3.21
N LYS A 40 8.27 11.48 4.02
CA LYS A 40 8.54 11.69 5.46
C LYS A 40 9.69 12.65 5.70
N SER A 41 10.76 12.52 4.91
CA SER A 41 11.92 13.42 4.97
C SER A 41 11.57 14.86 4.56
N GLN A 42 10.51 15.05 3.77
CA GLN A 42 9.96 16.35 3.40
C GLN A 42 8.98 16.93 4.45
N GLY A 43 8.76 16.24 5.56
CA GLY A 43 7.89 16.70 6.66
C GLY A 43 6.45 16.19 6.59
N LEU A 44 6.14 15.22 5.74
CA LEU A 44 4.83 14.56 5.75
C LEU A 44 4.81 13.45 6.82
N THR A 45 3.73 13.38 7.58
CA THR A 45 3.46 12.26 8.48
C THR A 45 2.49 11.31 7.79
N ILE A 46 2.88 10.05 7.57
CA ILE A 46 2.01 9.03 6.96
C ILE A 46 1.20 8.35 8.07
N HIS A 47 -0.12 8.38 7.98
CA HIS A 47 -1.05 7.81 8.97
C HIS A 47 -1.45 6.38 8.66
N GLY A 48 -1.51 6.00 7.38
CA GLY A 48 -1.84 4.64 6.96
C GLY A 48 -2.34 4.55 5.53
N PRO A 49 -2.50 3.34 4.97
CA PRO A 49 -3.03 3.15 3.63
C PRO A 49 -4.52 3.51 3.56
N LEU A 50 -4.97 3.91 2.37
CA LEU A 50 -6.37 4.16 2.02
C LEU A 50 -6.77 3.25 0.86
N GLU A 51 -7.96 2.67 0.93
CA GLU A 51 -8.52 1.92 -0.19
C GLU A 51 -9.08 2.88 -1.24
N VAL A 52 -8.52 2.82 -2.45
CA VAL A 52 -8.99 3.60 -3.61
C VAL A 52 -9.09 2.72 -4.86
N PRO A 53 -10.04 3.00 -5.76
CA PRO A 53 -10.16 2.30 -7.03
C PRO A 53 -9.04 2.69 -8.01
N GLY A 54 -8.91 1.93 -9.10
CA GLY A 54 -7.99 2.26 -10.21
C GLY A 54 -6.58 1.69 -10.07
N GLY A 55 -6.35 0.77 -9.14
CA GLY A 55 -5.04 0.14 -8.93
C GLY A 55 -4.00 1.08 -8.32
N LEU A 56 -4.45 2.21 -7.76
CA LEU A 56 -3.61 3.16 -7.05
C LEU A 56 -3.41 2.69 -5.61
N GLN A 57 -2.19 2.84 -5.10
CA GLN A 57 -1.96 2.74 -3.67
C GLN A 57 -2.13 4.13 -3.08
N ALA A 58 -3.04 4.30 -2.13
CA ALA A 58 -3.24 5.58 -1.46
C ALA A 58 -2.82 5.49 0.00
N TYR A 59 -2.37 6.61 0.55
CA TYR A 59 -2.00 6.76 1.95
C TYR A 59 -2.54 8.07 2.49
N ALA A 60 -3.16 8.02 3.67
CA ALA A 60 -3.49 9.19 4.45
C ALA A 60 -2.20 9.75 5.03
N ALA A 61 -2.01 11.06 4.89
CA ALA A 61 -0.86 11.76 5.43
C ALA A 61 -1.28 13.13 5.99
N SER A 62 -0.39 13.76 6.75
CA SER A 62 -0.55 15.15 7.15
C SER A 62 0.74 15.93 6.95
N SER A 63 0.61 17.20 6.54
CA SER A 63 1.68 18.18 6.60
C SER A 63 1.37 19.12 7.77
N GLY A 64 2.07 18.92 8.89
CA GLY A 64 1.69 19.54 10.16
C GLY A 64 0.26 19.14 10.57
N THR A 65 -0.63 20.13 10.69
CA THR A 65 -2.05 19.94 11.06
C THR A 65 -2.98 19.75 9.87
N GLN A 66 -2.47 19.85 8.64
CA GLN A 66 -3.29 19.75 7.43
C GLN A 66 -3.31 18.30 6.91
N PRO A 67 -4.47 17.62 6.89
CA PRO A 67 -4.60 16.29 6.30
C PRO A 67 -4.55 16.37 4.76
N LEU A 68 -3.93 15.36 4.14
CA LEU A 68 -3.80 15.21 2.70
C LEU A 68 -3.72 13.72 2.33
N ALA A 69 -4.03 13.38 1.08
CA ALA A 69 -3.81 12.04 0.54
C ALA A 69 -2.60 12.01 -0.41
N VAL A 70 -1.85 10.93 -0.31
CA VAL A 70 -0.74 10.58 -1.21
C VAL A 70 -1.17 9.39 -2.05
N TYR A 71 -1.08 9.49 -3.37
CA TYR A 71 -1.38 8.41 -4.30
C TYR A 71 -0.10 7.99 -5.01
N ILE A 72 0.27 6.72 -4.91
CA ILE A 72 1.38 6.14 -5.64
C ILE A 72 0.82 5.49 -6.91
N MET A 73 1.42 5.86 -8.04
CA MET A 73 1.05 5.31 -9.34
C MET A 73 1.26 3.78 -9.39
N PRO A 74 0.55 3.04 -10.25
CA PRO A 74 0.66 1.57 -10.28
C PRO A 74 2.08 1.06 -10.60
N ASP A 75 2.90 1.90 -11.24
CA ASP A 75 4.30 1.62 -11.56
C ASP A 75 5.28 1.90 -10.40
N ALA A 76 4.79 2.51 -9.32
CA ALA A 76 5.55 2.96 -8.14
C ALA A 76 6.77 3.83 -8.45
N ASN A 77 6.82 4.51 -9.60
CA ASN A 77 7.91 5.46 -9.90
C ASN A 77 7.53 6.89 -9.51
N TYR A 78 6.24 7.17 -9.39
CA TYR A 78 5.71 8.51 -9.16
C TYR A 78 4.61 8.49 -8.09
N ALA A 79 4.51 9.60 -7.37
CA ALA A 79 3.40 9.87 -6.47
C ALA A 79 2.77 11.24 -6.74
N LEU A 80 1.47 11.32 -6.51
CA LEU A 80 0.64 12.51 -6.60
C LEU A 80 0.10 12.84 -5.21
N ILE A 81 0.07 14.12 -4.85
CA ILE A 81 -0.54 14.60 -3.61
C ILE A 81 -1.76 15.45 -3.96
N GLY A 82 -2.92 15.14 -3.38
CA GLY A 82 -4.13 15.93 -3.61
C GLY A 82 -5.43 15.19 -3.33
N THR A 83 -6.46 15.52 -4.09
CA THR A 83 -7.80 14.95 -3.98
C THR A 83 -8.14 14.13 -5.22
N LEU A 84 -8.47 12.86 -5.04
CA LEU A 84 -8.96 11.99 -6.10
C LEU A 84 -10.46 12.21 -6.27
N ILE A 85 -10.88 12.59 -7.47
CA ILE A 85 -12.28 12.86 -7.82
C ILE A 85 -12.78 11.78 -8.79
N ASP A 86 -13.98 11.25 -8.54
CA ASP A 86 -14.62 10.29 -9.43
C ASP A 86 -15.34 10.95 -10.62
N ALA A 87 -15.93 10.13 -11.50
CA ALA A 87 -16.63 10.62 -12.69
C ALA A 87 -17.90 11.45 -12.38
N LYS A 88 -18.40 11.41 -11.14
CA LYS A 88 -19.56 12.19 -10.68
C LYS A 88 -19.15 13.52 -10.04
N GLY A 89 -17.86 13.70 -9.77
CA GLY A 89 -17.33 14.87 -9.06
C GLY A 89 -17.16 14.64 -7.56
N ASP A 90 -17.33 13.41 -7.07
CA ASP A 90 -17.21 13.08 -5.65
C ASP A 90 -15.77 12.75 -5.26
N SER A 91 -15.34 13.18 -4.06
CA SER A 91 -14.00 12.89 -3.54
C SER A 91 -13.93 11.46 -3.01
N VAL A 92 -13.03 10.68 -3.60
CA VAL A 92 -12.87 9.24 -3.37
C VAL A 92 -12.12 8.95 -2.06
N ALA A 93 -11.20 9.84 -1.68
CA ALA A 93 -10.40 9.71 -0.46
C ALA A 93 -11.00 10.46 0.75
N ASP A 94 -12.01 11.33 0.55
CA ASP A 94 -12.59 12.15 1.63
C ASP A 94 -13.21 11.30 2.74
N ALA A 95 -13.98 10.30 2.36
CA ALA A 95 -14.64 9.41 3.31
C ALA A 95 -13.60 8.68 4.18
N ALA A 96 -12.52 8.20 3.55
CA ALA A 96 -11.46 7.47 4.23
C ALA A 96 -10.58 8.40 5.10
N LEU A 97 -10.24 9.60 4.62
CA LEU A 97 -9.54 10.63 5.39
C LEU A 97 -10.37 11.09 6.60
N LYS A 98 -11.68 11.30 6.40
CA LYS A 98 -12.59 11.70 7.46
C LYS A 98 -12.72 10.60 8.51
N GLN A 99 -12.81 9.35 8.11
CA GLN A 99 -12.85 8.22 9.05
C GLN A 99 -11.53 8.07 9.81
N ALA A 100 -10.40 8.08 9.10
CA ALA A 100 -9.07 7.98 9.70
C ALA A 100 -8.74 9.13 10.68
N THR A 101 -9.32 10.32 10.48
CA THR A 101 -9.16 11.47 11.38
C THR A 101 -10.22 11.48 12.51
N SER A 102 -11.43 11.00 12.23
CA SER A 102 -12.52 10.96 13.23
C SER A 102 -12.32 9.88 14.27
N GLU A 103 -11.73 8.74 13.91
CA GLU A 103 -11.43 7.65 14.85
C GLU A 103 -10.49 8.06 16.00
N PRO A 104 -9.31 8.66 15.75
CA PRO A 104 -8.42 9.10 16.83
C PRO A 104 -9.06 10.18 17.72
N MET A 105 -9.78 11.16 17.15
CA MET A 105 -10.50 12.16 17.94
C MET A 105 -11.62 11.56 18.79
N GLN A 106 -12.35 10.56 18.28
CA GLN A 106 -13.40 9.90 19.06
C GLN A 106 -12.83 9.10 20.24
N ARG A 107 -11.66 8.47 20.07
CA ARG A 107 -10.97 7.79 21.19
C ARG A 107 -10.50 8.79 22.26
N GLU A 108 -9.96 9.93 21.86
CA GLU A 108 -9.55 10.99 22.80
C GLU A 108 -10.76 11.55 23.56
N ALA A 109 -11.88 11.77 22.88
CA ALA A 109 -13.12 12.23 23.51
C ALA A 109 -13.67 11.22 24.54
N TRP A 110 -13.58 9.92 24.25
CA TRP A 110 -13.97 8.87 25.20
C TRP A 110 -13.04 8.82 26.42
N GLY A 111 -11.73 8.92 26.19
CA GLY A 111 -10.74 8.96 27.28
C GLY A 111 -10.93 10.16 28.21
N ALA A 112 -11.29 11.33 27.66
CA ALA A 112 -11.59 12.51 28.46
C ALA A 112 -12.87 12.34 29.31
N LEU A 113 -13.86 11.61 28.81
CA LEU A 113 -15.10 11.33 29.55
C LEU A 113 -14.88 10.35 30.71
N GLU A 114 -14.06 9.32 30.52
CA GLU A 114 -13.69 8.40 31.60
C GLU A 114 -12.83 9.08 32.67
N ALA A 115 -11.86 9.90 32.26
CA ALA A 115 -11.01 10.65 33.18
C ALA A 115 -11.79 11.69 34.02
N ALA A 116 -12.90 12.23 33.50
CA ALA A 116 -13.78 13.14 34.24
C ALA A 116 -14.78 12.42 35.16
N ALA A 117 -14.94 11.10 35.00
CA ALA A 117 -15.82 10.27 35.82
C ALA A 117 -15.10 9.61 37.01
N GLN A 118 -13.78 9.81 37.15
CA GLN A 118 -12.93 9.39 38.28
C GLN A 118 -12.60 10.56 39.20
#